data_AF-A0A7S3FTH2-F1
#
_entry.id   AF-A0A7S3FTH2-F1
#
_cell.length_a   1.000
_cell.length_b   1.000
_cell.length_c   1.000
_cell.angle_alpha   90.00
_cell.angle_beta   90.00
_cell.angle_gamma   90.00
#
_symmetry.space_group_name_H-M   'P 1'
#
loop_
_entity.id
_entity.type
_entity.pdbx_description
1 polymer ?
#
loop_
_entity_poly.entity_id
_entity_poly.type
_entity_poly.pdbx_seq_one_letter_code
_entity_poly.pdbx_strand_id
1 'polypeptide(L)'
;GQLLILSNCALQELCNDKTKLNDDGEDQDSVPRLVQTYTSGESKKMIPEFLNMINQVFTIDAPKATQKIGLTYLASIIKSFSELCDRYLEILLNVSQEIRTDILLVPDIENEEKQFIKQEYVAGCSSGKYLAYSSYQYWDQTKIIQSLEKIILDKNNNGNEEMENLEWPHLEAFKAACRIEKEMNQRNEHLKSQASEWVRIFKTLKRYIFISLCDRDFSDTAIEILETFTSKFIEIRDECLDESLSIMIQTLQLLYQPDIEEDCKENIQRYLQNLYFGHPKNMHISINQKQKDFVYNSIKNFAEMNQKAYQNSNLISLMNSIVQDRRGEIFQNTEASLNNSGGAYHGGKVINEPIAQK
;
A
#
# COMPACT_ATOMS: atom_id res chain seq x y z
N GLY A 1 5.26 -22.78 -19.82
CA GLY A 1 6.45 -22.96 -18.96
C GLY A 1 7.72 -22.45 -19.61
N GLN A 2 8.50 -23.32 -20.27
CA GLN A 2 9.82 -22.98 -20.84
C GLN A 2 9.80 -21.78 -21.80
N LEU A 3 8.80 -21.71 -22.69
CA LEU A 3 8.63 -20.56 -23.58
C LEU A 3 8.49 -19.24 -22.81
N LEU A 4 7.75 -19.20 -21.71
CA LEU A 4 7.62 -17.98 -20.90
C LEU A 4 8.94 -17.55 -20.28
N ILE A 5 9.75 -18.52 -19.82
CA ILE A 5 11.06 -18.24 -19.25
C ILE A 5 12.00 -17.71 -20.33
N LEU A 6 12.04 -18.34 -21.50
CA LEU A 6 12.87 -17.91 -22.61
C LEU A 6 12.45 -16.54 -23.14
N SER A 7 11.14 -16.30 -23.33
CA SER A 7 10.62 -14.99 -23.73
C SER A 7 10.92 -13.93 -22.68
N ASN A 8 10.80 -14.24 -21.39
CA ASN A 8 11.18 -13.32 -20.32
C ASN A 8 12.67 -12.98 -20.33
N CYS A 9 13.55 -14.00 -20.43
CA CYS A 9 15.00 -13.78 -20.51
C CYS A 9 15.38 -12.94 -21.73
N ALA A 10 14.78 -13.24 -22.89
CA ALA A 10 14.99 -12.44 -24.10
C ALA A 10 14.51 -11.00 -23.89
N LEU A 11 13.31 -10.76 -23.36
CA LEU A 11 12.81 -9.41 -23.11
C LEU A 11 13.66 -8.63 -22.09
N GLN A 12 14.16 -9.29 -21.03
CA GLN A 12 15.09 -8.69 -20.08
C GLN A 12 16.40 -8.26 -20.76
N GLU A 13 16.97 -9.12 -21.60
CA GLU A 13 18.17 -8.81 -22.38
C GLU A 13 17.95 -7.59 -23.29
N LEU A 14 16.81 -7.54 -23.98
CA LEU A 14 16.43 -6.45 -24.87
C LEU A 14 16.15 -5.13 -24.11
N CYS A 15 15.72 -5.19 -22.85
CA CYS A 15 15.54 -4.02 -21.99
C CYS A 15 16.87 -3.48 -21.44
N ASN A 16 17.84 -4.34 -21.15
CA ASN A 16 19.14 -3.95 -20.60
C ASN A 16 19.96 -3.07 -21.56
N ASP A 17 19.66 -3.11 -22.86
CA ASP A 17 20.21 -2.19 -23.87
C ASP A 17 19.82 -0.72 -23.63
N LYS A 18 18.72 -0.46 -22.92
CA LYS A 18 18.31 0.91 -22.56
C LYS A 18 18.95 1.41 -21.26
N THR A 19 19.33 0.52 -20.35
CA THR A 19 19.93 0.89 -19.04
C THR A 19 21.46 0.97 -19.09
N LYS A 20 22.14 0.21 -19.95
CA LYS A 20 23.60 0.28 -20.13
C LYS A 20 24.13 1.61 -20.70
N LEU A 21 23.26 2.52 -21.16
CA LEU A 21 23.67 3.84 -21.62
C LEU A 21 23.76 4.90 -20.51
N ASN A 22 23.42 4.56 -19.25
CA ASN A 22 23.30 5.54 -18.16
C ASN A 22 23.98 5.18 -16.83
N ASP A 23 24.76 4.09 -16.73
CA ASP A 23 25.26 3.63 -15.42
C ASP A 23 26.77 3.31 -15.45
N ASP A 24 27.58 4.33 -15.11
CA ASP A 24 29.03 4.23 -14.84
C ASP A 24 29.32 3.97 -13.34
N GLY A 25 28.35 3.42 -12.59
CA GLY A 25 28.49 3.14 -11.15
C GLY A 25 28.84 1.69 -10.85
N GLU A 26 30.09 1.43 -10.46
CA GLU A 26 30.55 0.14 -9.92
C GLU A 26 29.94 -0.10 -8.52
N ASP A 27 29.03 -1.07 -8.42
CA ASP A 27 28.99 -2.15 -7.40
C ASP A 27 27.57 -2.68 -7.19
N GLN A 28 27.35 -3.99 -7.40
CA GLN A 28 26.63 -4.93 -6.53
C GLN A 28 26.32 -6.27 -7.22
N ASP A 29 26.12 -7.28 -6.36
CA ASP A 29 26.04 -8.72 -6.60
C ASP A 29 25.50 -9.21 -7.95
N SER A 30 26.30 -10.09 -8.55
CA SER A 30 26.16 -10.57 -9.91
C SER A 30 24.97 -11.50 -10.11
N VAL A 31 23.83 -10.95 -10.53
CA VAL A 31 22.95 -11.63 -11.49
C VAL A 31 23.82 -11.97 -12.72
N PRO A 32 23.79 -13.20 -13.26
CA PRO A 32 24.57 -13.54 -14.46
C PRO A 32 24.29 -12.53 -15.56
N ARG A 33 25.30 -11.74 -15.95
CA ARG A 33 25.18 -10.78 -17.05
C ARG A 33 24.84 -11.58 -18.31
N LEU A 34 23.58 -11.50 -18.74
CA LEU A 34 23.15 -12.02 -20.02
C LEU A 34 23.98 -11.33 -21.11
N VAL A 35 24.72 -12.13 -21.88
CA VAL A 35 25.48 -11.65 -23.03
C VAL A 35 24.47 -11.18 -24.07
N GLN A 36 24.63 -9.94 -24.54
CA GLN A 36 23.74 -9.37 -25.55
C GLN A 36 23.91 -10.11 -26.88
N THR A 37 22.86 -10.78 -27.31
CA THR A 37 22.77 -11.61 -28.51
C THR A 37 22.07 -10.89 -29.67
N TYR A 38 21.30 -9.82 -29.41
CA TYR A 38 20.56 -9.07 -30.43
C TYR A 38 21.15 -7.69 -30.69
N THR A 39 21.17 -7.25 -31.96
CA THR A 39 21.44 -5.84 -32.30
C THR A 39 20.20 -4.97 -32.05
N SER A 40 20.40 -3.65 -31.82
CA SER A 40 19.29 -2.70 -31.55
C SER A 40 18.17 -2.73 -32.61
N GLY A 41 18.50 -3.01 -33.88
CA GLY A 41 17.52 -3.14 -34.96
C GLY A 41 16.70 -4.44 -34.92
N GLU A 42 17.31 -5.53 -34.48
CA GLU A 42 16.65 -6.83 -34.28
C GLU A 42 15.78 -6.79 -33.02
N SER A 43 16.27 -6.15 -31.95
CA SER A 43 15.54 -5.96 -30.69
C SER A 43 14.13 -5.39 -30.91
N LYS A 44 14.00 -4.36 -31.74
CA LYS A 44 12.71 -3.72 -32.03
C LYS A 44 11.73 -4.63 -32.78
N LYS A 45 12.24 -5.59 -33.56
CA LYS A 45 11.41 -6.55 -34.30
C LYS A 45 10.99 -7.75 -33.44
N MET A 46 11.88 -8.19 -32.54
CA MET A 46 11.64 -9.38 -31.72
C MET A 46 10.74 -9.09 -30.50
N ILE A 47 10.73 -7.86 -29.96
CA ILE A 47 9.88 -7.50 -28.82
C ILE A 47 8.40 -7.85 -29.06
N PRO A 48 7.74 -7.41 -30.16
CA PRO A 48 6.35 -7.78 -30.45
C PRO A 48 6.13 -9.29 -30.57
N GLU A 49 7.09 -10.02 -31.13
CA GLU A 49 7.00 -11.48 -31.29
C GLU A 49 7.03 -12.19 -29.93
N PHE A 50 7.91 -11.77 -29.01
CA PHE A 50 7.96 -12.31 -27.65
C PHE A 50 6.72 -11.97 -26.83
N LEU A 51 6.20 -10.75 -26.97
CA LEU A 51 4.97 -10.33 -26.29
C LEU A 51 3.76 -11.13 -26.82
N ASN A 52 3.67 -11.34 -28.12
CA ASN A 52 2.66 -12.21 -28.73
C ASN A 52 2.76 -13.66 -28.22
N MET A 53 3.99 -14.22 -28.13
CA MET A 53 4.20 -15.55 -27.55
C MET A 53 3.75 -15.63 -26.09
N ILE A 54 4.07 -14.63 -25.27
CA ILE A 54 3.62 -14.56 -23.87
C ILE A 54 2.09 -14.54 -23.82
N ASN A 55 1.44 -13.70 -24.62
CA ASN A 55 -0.03 -13.59 -24.65
C ASN A 55 -0.74 -14.87 -25.09
N GLN A 56 -0.10 -15.69 -25.92
CA GLN A 56 -0.66 -16.99 -26.34
C GLN A 56 -0.52 -18.07 -25.27
N VAL A 57 0.53 -18.02 -24.45
CA VAL A 57 0.88 -19.10 -23.50
C VAL A 57 0.43 -18.78 -22.07
N PHE A 58 0.42 -17.51 -21.69
CA PHE A 58 0.06 -17.05 -20.36
C PHE A 58 -1.39 -16.57 -20.37
N THR A 59 -2.30 -17.52 -20.11
CA THR A 59 -3.75 -17.32 -20.09
C THR A 59 -4.35 -17.87 -18.78
N ILE A 60 -5.59 -17.49 -18.47
CA ILE A 60 -6.32 -18.00 -17.29
C ILE A 60 -6.49 -19.52 -17.36
N ASP A 61 -6.66 -20.09 -18.56
CA ASP A 61 -6.85 -21.54 -18.73
C ASP A 61 -5.53 -22.32 -18.83
N ALA A 62 -4.37 -21.65 -18.73
CA ALA A 62 -3.09 -22.31 -18.79
C ALA A 62 -2.89 -23.26 -17.59
N PRO A 63 -2.10 -24.35 -17.74
CA PRO A 63 -1.81 -25.24 -16.62
C PRO A 63 -1.24 -24.49 -15.41
N LYS A 64 -1.61 -24.88 -14.18
CA LYS A 64 -1.17 -24.23 -12.93
C LYS A 64 0.33 -23.95 -12.87
N ALA A 65 1.17 -24.89 -13.32
CA ALA A 65 2.62 -24.71 -13.38
C ALA A 65 3.02 -23.57 -14.36
N THR A 66 2.35 -23.46 -15.50
CA THR A 66 2.57 -22.36 -16.46
C THR A 66 2.11 -21.02 -15.89
N GLN A 67 0.95 -20.96 -15.22
CA GLN A 67 0.48 -19.75 -14.55
C GLN A 67 1.49 -19.30 -13.48
N LYS A 68 1.91 -20.20 -12.60
CA LYS A 68 2.89 -19.91 -11.55
C LYS A 68 4.23 -19.44 -12.11
N ILE A 69 4.75 -20.11 -13.14
CA ILE A 69 5.98 -19.67 -13.83
C ILE A 69 5.79 -18.28 -14.45
N GLY A 70 4.67 -18.03 -15.13
CA GLY A 70 4.39 -16.70 -15.69
C GLY A 70 4.34 -15.62 -14.61
N LEU A 71 3.64 -15.89 -13.50
CA LEU A 71 3.51 -14.97 -12.38
C LEU A 71 4.85 -14.67 -11.69
N THR A 72 5.72 -15.65 -11.55
CA THR A 72 7.05 -15.45 -10.97
C THR A 72 7.98 -14.66 -11.90
N TYR A 73 8.12 -15.09 -13.15
CA TYR A 73 9.16 -14.57 -14.03
C TYR A 73 8.78 -13.25 -14.70
N LEU A 74 7.52 -13.09 -15.12
CA LEU A 74 7.08 -11.90 -15.84
C LEU A 74 7.05 -10.65 -14.95
N ALA A 75 6.93 -10.80 -13.63
CA ALA A 75 6.89 -9.69 -12.66
C ALA A 75 8.03 -8.68 -12.87
N SER A 76 9.22 -9.17 -13.19
CA SER A 76 10.42 -8.36 -13.42
C SER A 76 10.37 -7.48 -14.68
N ILE A 77 9.56 -7.84 -15.68
CA ILE A 77 9.49 -7.12 -16.96
C ILE A 77 8.22 -6.30 -17.12
N ILE A 78 7.20 -6.48 -16.27
CA ILE A 78 5.92 -5.73 -16.35
C ILE A 78 6.14 -4.22 -16.30
N LYS A 79 7.12 -3.76 -15.49
CA LYS A 79 7.50 -2.35 -15.42
C LYS A 79 7.86 -1.77 -16.79
N SER A 80 8.54 -2.55 -17.63
CA SER A 80 9.00 -2.17 -18.97
C SER A 80 7.92 -2.37 -20.05
N PHE A 81 6.98 -3.29 -19.84
CA PHE A 81 5.92 -3.65 -20.80
C PHE A 81 4.55 -3.59 -20.11
N SER A 82 3.97 -2.40 -20.05
CA SER A 82 2.70 -2.16 -19.35
C SER A 82 1.53 -2.96 -19.91
N GLU A 83 1.56 -3.34 -21.18
CA GLU A 83 0.54 -4.20 -21.79
C GLU A 83 0.45 -5.60 -21.16
N LEU A 84 1.52 -6.06 -20.52
CA LEU A 84 1.51 -7.32 -19.77
C LEU A 84 0.86 -7.19 -18.39
N CYS A 85 0.69 -5.96 -17.87
CA CYS A 85 0.24 -5.72 -16.50
C CYS A 85 -1.21 -6.18 -16.31
N ASP A 86 -2.10 -5.80 -17.22
CA ASP A 86 -3.51 -6.22 -17.21
C ASP A 86 -3.63 -7.75 -17.24
N ARG A 87 -2.93 -8.40 -18.17
CA ARG A 87 -2.93 -9.87 -18.31
C ARG A 87 -2.36 -10.57 -17.09
N TYR A 88 -1.27 -10.04 -16.55
CA TYR A 88 -0.62 -10.58 -15.35
C TYR A 88 -1.57 -10.55 -14.17
N LEU A 89 -2.23 -9.40 -13.95
CA LEU A 89 -3.14 -9.24 -12.84
C LEU A 89 -4.42 -10.06 -13.02
N GLU A 90 -4.96 -10.11 -14.22
CA GLU A 90 -6.10 -10.97 -14.56
C GLU A 90 -5.82 -12.44 -14.18
N ILE A 91 -4.65 -12.97 -14.53
CA ILE A 91 -4.27 -14.34 -14.16
C ILE A 91 -4.04 -14.45 -12.65
N LEU A 92 -3.35 -13.48 -12.03
CA LEU A 92 -3.10 -13.49 -10.59
C LEU A 92 -4.41 -13.54 -9.77
N LEU A 93 -5.45 -12.83 -10.21
CA LEU A 93 -6.74 -12.83 -9.54
C LEU A 93 -7.50 -14.16 -9.70
N ASN A 94 -7.26 -14.88 -10.81
CA ASN A 94 -7.96 -16.13 -11.14
C ASN A 94 -7.21 -17.42 -10.73
N VAL A 95 -5.93 -17.36 -10.32
CA VAL A 95 -5.23 -18.54 -9.82
C VAL A 95 -5.76 -18.99 -8.46
N SER A 96 -5.48 -20.25 -8.08
CA SER A 96 -5.81 -20.76 -6.75
C SER A 96 -5.10 -19.97 -5.65
N GLN A 97 -5.74 -19.87 -4.48
CA GLN A 97 -5.22 -19.16 -3.31
C GLN A 97 -3.78 -19.55 -2.98
N GLU A 98 -3.44 -20.84 -3.00
CA GLU A 98 -2.07 -21.33 -2.76
C GLU A 98 -1.02 -20.65 -3.66
N ILE A 99 -1.29 -20.56 -4.97
CA ILE A 99 -0.36 -19.93 -5.92
C ILE A 99 -0.28 -18.43 -5.65
N ARG A 100 -1.41 -17.78 -5.38
CA ARG A 100 -1.44 -16.34 -5.13
C ARG A 100 -0.70 -15.98 -3.84
N THR A 101 -0.92 -16.73 -2.77
CA THR A 101 -0.19 -16.57 -1.50
C THR A 101 1.31 -16.73 -1.71
N ASP A 102 1.76 -17.75 -2.46
CA ASP A 102 3.19 -17.94 -2.79
C ASP A 102 3.79 -16.74 -3.54
N ILE A 103 3.05 -16.20 -4.50
CA ILE A 103 3.49 -15.07 -5.33
C ILE A 103 3.55 -13.75 -4.56
N LEU A 104 2.63 -13.56 -3.61
CA LEU A 104 2.47 -12.33 -2.82
C LEU A 104 3.11 -12.40 -1.42
N LEU A 105 3.77 -13.50 -1.08
CA LEU A 105 4.38 -13.69 0.24
C LEU A 105 5.47 -12.66 0.51
N VAL A 106 5.48 -12.01 1.68
CA VAL A 106 6.64 -11.22 2.13
C VAL A 106 7.60 -12.18 2.82
N PRO A 107 8.86 -12.30 2.38
CA PRO A 107 9.86 -13.01 3.15
C PRO A 107 10.05 -12.31 4.49
N ASP A 108 10.00 -13.04 5.60
CA ASP A 108 10.46 -12.49 6.88
C ASP A 108 11.94 -12.13 6.74
N ILE A 109 12.28 -10.88 7.05
CA ILE A 109 13.63 -10.29 6.91
C ILE A 109 14.68 -11.13 7.67
N GLU A 110 14.27 -11.87 8.70
CA GLU A 110 15.15 -12.75 9.49
C GLU A 110 15.48 -14.10 8.80
N ASN A 111 14.84 -14.42 7.65
CA ASN A 111 15.05 -15.66 6.91
C ASN A 111 15.27 -15.40 5.41
N GLU A 112 16.30 -14.64 5.05
CA GLU A 112 16.69 -14.37 3.65
C GLU A 112 16.88 -15.66 2.82
N GLU A 113 17.32 -16.77 3.44
CA GLU A 113 17.45 -18.06 2.76
C GLU A 113 16.12 -18.65 2.26
N LYS A 114 14.97 -18.22 2.81
CA LYS A 114 13.63 -18.65 2.34
C LYS A 114 13.11 -17.82 1.16
N GLN A 115 13.83 -16.77 0.74
CA GLN A 115 13.41 -15.91 -0.36
C GLN A 115 13.46 -16.64 -1.73
N PHE A 116 14.21 -17.75 -1.82
CA PHE A 116 14.35 -18.56 -3.03
C PHE A 116 14.01 -20.03 -2.77
N ILE A 117 12.74 -20.41 -2.97
CA ILE A 117 12.36 -21.83 -2.92
C ILE A 117 12.53 -22.41 -4.33
N LYS A 118 13.58 -23.22 -4.53
CA LYS A 118 13.72 -24.01 -5.76
C LYS A 118 12.58 -25.03 -5.80
N GLN A 119 11.67 -24.91 -6.77
CA GLN A 119 10.56 -25.83 -6.93
C GLN A 119 10.78 -26.70 -8.17
N GLU A 120 10.67 -28.01 -7.99
CA GLU A 120 10.73 -28.97 -9.09
C GLU A 120 9.34 -29.07 -9.71
N TYR A 121 9.21 -28.72 -11.00
CA TYR A 121 7.98 -28.92 -11.75
C TYR A 121 8.21 -29.94 -12.84
N VAL A 122 7.42 -31.02 -12.80
CA VAL A 122 7.45 -32.05 -13.84
C VAL A 122 6.47 -31.65 -14.94
N ALA A 123 6.99 -31.23 -16.09
CA ALA A 123 6.21 -31.00 -17.30
C ALA A 123 6.56 -32.05 -18.37
N GLY A 124 5.85 -33.20 -18.34
CA GLY A 124 6.01 -34.26 -19.35
C GLY A 124 7.36 -34.98 -19.30
N CYS A 125 7.91 -35.36 -20.47
CA CYS A 125 9.13 -36.16 -20.62
C CYS A 125 10.43 -35.48 -20.18
N SER A 126 10.38 -34.20 -19.79
CA SER A 126 11.53 -33.43 -19.30
C SER A 126 11.14 -32.70 -18.01
N SER A 127 11.58 -33.23 -16.87
CA SER A 127 11.50 -32.52 -15.59
C SER A 127 12.52 -31.38 -15.57
N GLY A 128 12.04 -30.13 -15.55
CA GLY A 128 12.86 -28.94 -15.37
C GLY A 128 12.72 -28.42 -13.95
N LYS A 129 13.82 -28.04 -13.30
CA LYS A 129 13.75 -27.30 -12.04
C LYS A 129 13.64 -25.81 -12.35
N TYR A 130 12.71 -25.12 -11.70
CA TYR A 130 12.54 -23.68 -11.85
C TYR A 130 12.61 -23.01 -10.48
N LEU A 131 12.98 -21.73 -10.46
CA LEU A 131 12.97 -20.95 -9.23
C LEU A 131 11.57 -20.38 -9.05
N ALA A 132 10.94 -20.66 -7.91
CA ALA A 132 9.73 -19.98 -7.49
C ALA A 132 10.10 -19.03 -6.35
N TYR A 133 9.79 -17.76 -6.51
CA TYR A 133 10.03 -16.74 -5.50
C TYR A 133 8.88 -15.74 -5.50
N SER A 134 8.75 -15.05 -4.38
CA SER A 134 7.81 -13.95 -4.24
C SER A 134 8.19 -12.81 -5.19
N SER A 135 7.23 -12.40 -6.02
CA SER A 135 7.52 -11.53 -7.14
C SER A 135 6.95 -10.11 -6.99
N TYR A 136 6.23 -9.83 -5.91
CA TYR A 136 5.65 -8.50 -5.68
C TYR A 136 6.72 -7.40 -5.56
N GLN A 137 7.92 -7.74 -5.09
CA GLN A 137 9.04 -6.80 -4.94
C GLN A 137 9.51 -6.17 -6.27
N TYR A 138 9.17 -6.80 -7.41
CA TYR A 138 9.50 -6.29 -8.74
C TYR A 138 8.38 -5.45 -9.38
N TRP A 139 7.25 -5.31 -8.69
CA TRP A 139 6.11 -4.58 -9.22
C TRP A 139 6.38 -3.07 -9.30
N ASP A 140 5.85 -2.47 -10.36
CA ASP A 140 5.52 -1.05 -10.37
C ASP A 140 4.15 -0.90 -9.67
N GLN A 141 4.17 -0.53 -8.39
CA GLN A 141 2.98 -0.54 -7.54
C GLN A 141 1.84 0.29 -8.14
N THR A 142 2.16 1.45 -8.70
CA THR A 142 1.17 2.34 -9.31
C THR A 142 0.51 1.69 -10.52
N LYS A 143 1.29 1.06 -11.42
CA LYS A 143 0.73 0.37 -12.59
C LYS A 143 -0.12 -0.84 -12.20
N ILE A 144 0.30 -1.59 -11.19
CA ILE A 144 -0.49 -2.72 -10.69
C ILE A 144 -1.84 -2.24 -10.16
N ILE A 145 -1.86 -1.17 -9.34
CA ILE A 145 -3.12 -0.68 -8.79
C ILE A 145 -3.98 -0.03 -9.87
N GLN A 146 -3.40 0.66 -10.87
CA GLN A 146 -4.15 1.13 -12.04
C GLN A 146 -4.81 -0.02 -12.81
N SER A 147 -4.08 -1.12 -12.99
CA SER A 147 -4.61 -2.32 -13.64
C SER A 147 -5.72 -2.96 -12.79
N LEU A 148 -5.55 -2.97 -11.46
CA LEU A 148 -6.55 -3.48 -10.52
C LEU A 148 -7.82 -2.63 -10.54
N GLU A 149 -7.67 -1.31 -10.51
CA GLU A 149 -8.76 -0.35 -10.65
C GLU A 149 -9.52 -0.61 -11.95
N LYS A 150 -8.80 -0.78 -13.08
CA LYS A 150 -9.42 -1.11 -14.35
C LYS A 150 -10.23 -2.40 -14.27
N ILE A 151 -9.69 -3.47 -13.69
CA ILE A 151 -10.40 -4.76 -13.55
C ILE A 151 -11.65 -4.63 -12.68
N ILE A 152 -11.56 -3.93 -11.54
CA ILE A 152 -12.70 -3.72 -10.62
C ILE A 152 -13.83 -2.94 -11.31
N LEU A 153 -13.47 -1.96 -12.14
CA LEU A 153 -14.42 -1.08 -12.83
C LEU A 153 -14.89 -1.60 -14.19
N ASP A 154 -14.24 -2.61 -14.76
CA ASP A 154 -14.55 -3.10 -16.11
C ASP A 154 -15.87 -3.88 -16.11
N LYS A 155 -16.95 -3.16 -16.44
CA LYS A 155 -18.31 -3.69 -16.57
C LYS A 155 -18.44 -4.82 -17.61
N ASN A 156 -17.52 -4.90 -18.57
CA ASN A 156 -17.61 -5.86 -19.67
C ASN A 156 -17.14 -7.27 -19.27
N ASN A 157 -16.27 -7.40 -18.27
CA ASN A 157 -15.78 -8.72 -17.83
C ASN A 157 -16.78 -9.44 -16.90
N ASN A 158 -17.68 -8.71 -16.25
CA ASN A 158 -18.61 -9.24 -15.25
C ASN A 158 -20.08 -9.34 -15.72
N GLY A 159 -20.34 -9.28 -17.03
CA GLY A 159 -21.68 -9.57 -17.56
C GLY A 159 -22.75 -8.49 -17.30
N ASN A 160 -22.35 -7.20 -17.29
CA ASN A 160 -23.18 -5.99 -17.15
C ASN A 160 -23.50 -5.50 -15.73
N GLU A 161 -23.07 -6.17 -14.66
CA GLU A 161 -23.24 -5.67 -13.29
C GLU A 161 -21.94 -5.05 -12.78
N GLU A 162 -22.03 -3.82 -12.24
CA GLU A 162 -20.91 -3.24 -11.49
C GLU A 162 -20.59 -4.15 -10.32
N MET A 163 -19.30 -4.41 -10.08
CA MET A 163 -18.90 -5.13 -8.88
C MET A 163 -19.43 -4.34 -7.67
N GLU A 164 -20.13 -5.00 -6.75
CA GLU A 164 -20.62 -4.33 -5.54
C GLU A 164 -19.58 -4.37 -4.42
N ASN A 165 -18.83 -5.47 -4.35
CA ASN A 165 -17.89 -5.79 -3.27
C ASN A 165 -16.60 -6.38 -3.82
N LEU A 166 -15.47 -6.11 -3.16
CA LEU A 166 -14.20 -6.78 -3.49
C LEU A 166 -14.21 -8.20 -3.00
N GLU A 167 -13.78 -9.11 -3.86
CA GLU A 167 -13.41 -10.47 -3.45
C GLU A 167 -12.00 -10.51 -2.86
N TRP A 168 -11.71 -11.58 -2.11
CA TRP A 168 -10.42 -11.82 -1.47
C TRP A 168 -9.19 -11.64 -2.38
N PRO A 169 -9.16 -12.16 -3.63
CA PRO A 169 -8.01 -11.97 -4.52
C PRO A 169 -7.68 -10.49 -4.81
N HIS A 170 -8.71 -9.63 -4.89
CA HIS A 170 -8.53 -8.20 -5.12
C HIS A 170 -7.86 -7.55 -3.92
N LEU A 171 -8.31 -7.87 -2.70
CA LEU A 171 -7.75 -7.34 -1.47
C LEU A 171 -6.30 -7.79 -1.25
N GLU A 172 -5.98 -9.06 -1.55
CA GLU A 172 -4.60 -9.55 -1.46
C GLU A 172 -3.66 -8.82 -2.43
N ALA A 173 -4.09 -8.63 -3.69
CA ALA A 173 -3.30 -7.90 -4.68
C ALA A 173 -3.15 -6.42 -4.32
N PHE A 174 -4.22 -5.78 -3.84
CA PHE A 174 -4.19 -4.38 -3.41
C PHE A 174 -3.26 -4.20 -2.21
N LYS A 175 -3.40 -5.03 -1.17
CA LYS A 175 -2.51 -5.02 -0.01
C LYS A 175 -1.06 -5.19 -0.41
N ALA A 176 -0.75 -6.12 -1.32
CA ALA A 176 0.61 -6.32 -1.82
C ALA A 176 1.16 -5.08 -2.54
N ALA A 177 0.35 -4.42 -3.37
CA ALA A 177 0.76 -3.20 -4.06
C ALA A 177 0.87 -1.98 -3.12
N CYS A 178 0.13 -1.96 -2.01
CA CYS A 178 0.22 -0.95 -0.96
C CYS A 178 1.45 -1.10 -0.03
N ARG A 179 2.33 -2.09 -0.25
CA ARG A 179 3.57 -2.27 0.50
C ARG A 179 4.63 -1.26 0.04
N ILE A 180 4.58 -0.07 0.62
CA ILE A 180 5.62 0.95 0.46
C ILE A 180 6.78 0.59 1.39
N GLU A 181 7.85 0.00 0.83
CA GLU A 181 9.04 -0.40 1.58
C GLU A 181 9.78 0.82 2.16
N LYS A 182 10.12 0.75 3.45
CA LYS A 182 10.77 1.84 4.19
C LYS A 182 12.21 2.10 3.77
N GLU A 183 12.92 1.08 3.28
CA GLU A 183 14.38 1.09 3.21
C GLU A 183 14.94 1.57 1.86
N MET A 184 14.10 1.73 0.84
CA MET A 184 14.55 2.23 -0.47
C MET A 184 14.21 3.70 -0.65
N ASN A 185 15.01 4.58 -0.04
CA ASN A 185 14.90 6.04 -0.17
C ASN A 185 14.74 6.53 -1.63
N GLN A 186 15.28 5.80 -2.62
CA GLN A 186 15.13 6.11 -4.04
C GLN A 186 13.74 5.75 -4.62
N ARG A 187 13.08 4.68 -4.16
CA ARG A 187 11.72 4.32 -4.63
C ARG A 187 10.68 5.34 -4.17
N ASN A 188 10.90 5.95 -3.01
CA ASN A 188 9.97 6.91 -2.44
C ASN A 188 9.89 8.21 -3.25
N GLU A 189 10.97 8.65 -3.92
CA GLU A 189 10.88 9.79 -4.84
C GLU A 189 9.98 9.53 -6.05
N HIS A 190 10.01 8.31 -6.59
CA HIS A 190 9.11 7.95 -7.68
C HIS A 190 7.65 7.95 -7.21
N LEU A 191 7.36 7.44 -6.01
CA LEU A 191 6.01 7.48 -5.44
C LEU A 191 5.53 8.92 -5.24
N LYS A 192 6.38 9.84 -4.77
CA LYS A 192 6.05 11.27 -4.69
C LYS A 192 5.59 11.83 -6.03
N SER A 193 6.27 11.48 -7.13
CA SER A 193 5.89 11.93 -8.48
C SER A 193 4.55 11.36 -8.95
N GLN A 194 4.08 10.27 -8.34
CA GLN A 194 2.82 9.58 -8.64
C GLN A 194 1.73 9.84 -7.59
N ALA A 195 1.96 10.73 -6.62
CA ALA A 195 1.02 11.00 -5.53
C ALA A 195 -0.39 11.36 -6.02
N SER A 196 -0.51 12.21 -7.05
CA SER A 196 -1.81 12.59 -7.63
C SER A 196 -2.56 11.40 -8.21
N GLU A 197 -1.84 10.43 -8.77
CA GLU A 197 -2.43 9.23 -9.33
C GLU A 197 -2.95 8.29 -8.24
N TRP A 198 -2.21 8.14 -7.15
CA TRP A 198 -2.66 7.36 -5.99
C TRP A 198 -3.89 7.98 -5.32
N VAL A 199 -3.95 9.30 -5.21
CA VAL A 199 -5.15 10.02 -4.76
C VAL A 199 -6.32 9.72 -5.69
N ARG A 200 -6.13 9.81 -7.02
CA ARG A 200 -7.17 9.53 -8.00
C ARG A 200 -7.72 8.12 -7.83
N ILE A 201 -6.85 7.13 -7.79
CA ILE A 201 -7.17 5.72 -7.57
C ILE A 201 -7.94 5.53 -6.25
N PHE A 202 -7.47 6.14 -5.15
CA PHE A 202 -8.13 6.04 -3.86
C PHE A 202 -9.55 6.61 -3.91
N LYS A 203 -9.74 7.78 -4.53
CA LYS A 203 -11.08 8.38 -4.71
C LYS A 203 -12.02 7.44 -5.45
N THR A 204 -11.53 6.72 -6.47
CA THR A 204 -12.30 5.75 -7.22
C THR A 204 -12.63 4.50 -6.40
N LEU A 205 -11.64 3.97 -5.68
CA LEU A 205 -11.74 2.67 -5.02
C LEU A 205 -12.17 2.71 -3.56
N LYS A 206 -12.21 3.88 -2.90
CA LYS A 206 -12.50 4.00 -1.46
C LYS A 206 -13.79 3.31 -1.05
N ARG A 207 -14.85 3.39 -1.86
CA ARG A 207 -16.12 2.74 -1.52
C ARG A 207 -15.98 1.24 -1.30
N TYR A 208 -15.26 0.59 -2.19
CA TYR A 208 -14.98 -0.84 -2.12
C TYR A 208 -14.19 -1.22 -0.87
N ILE A 209 -13.12 -0.48 -0.58
CA ILE A 209 -12.26 -0.72 0.59
C ILE A 209 -13.05 -0.55 1.90
N PHE A 210 -13.87 0.49 1.98
CA PHE A 210 -14.66 0.78 3.18
C PHE A 210 -15.78 -0.24 3.41
N ILE A 211 -16.43 -0.74 2.36
CA ILE A 211 -17.40 -1.82 2.50
C ILE A 211 -16.73 -3.11 3.00
N SER A 212 -15.51 -3.43 2.53
CA SER A 212 -14.74 -4.57 3.02
C SER A 212 -14.41 -4.52 4.53
N LEU A 213 -14.56 -3.37 5.20
CA LEU A 213 -14.43 -3.30 6.66
C LEU A 213 -15.57 -4.00 7.40
N CYS A 214 -16.73 -4.14 6.76
CA CYS A 214 -17.92 -4.77 7.34
C CYS A 214 -17.93 -6.30 7.22
N ASP A 215 -16.93 -6.88 6.57
CA ASP A 215 -16.77 -8.32 6.41
C ASP A 215 -15.65 -8.81 7.33
N ARG A 216 -15.93 -9.83 8.16
CA ARG A 216 -14.97 -10.35 9.15
C ARG A 216 -13.68 -10.77 8.48
N ASP A 217 -13.78 -11.53 7.40
CA ASP A 217 -12.62 -12.19 6.78
C ASP A 217 -11.76 -11.17 6.03
N PHE A 218 -12.32 -10.00 5.68
CA PHE A 218 -11.64 -8.96 4.90
C PHE A 218 -11.19 -7.74 5.70
N SER A 219 -11.81 -7.50 6.87
CA SER A 219 -11.67 -6.26 7.65
C SER A 219 -10.22 -5.90 7.98
N ASP A 220 -9.41 -6.85 8.43
CA ASP A 220 -7.99 -6.63 8.75
C ASP A 220 -7.18 -6.23 7.50
N THR A 221 -7.41 -6.90 6.37
CA THR A 221 -6.70 -6.60 5.12
C THR A 221 -7.12 -5.23 4.57
N ALA A 222 -8.41 -4.89 4.67
CA ALA A 222 -8.90 -3.57 4.30
C ALA A 222 -8.29 -2.45 5.17
N ILE A 223 -8.12 -2.69 6.48
CA ILE A 223 -7.43 -1.77 7.39
C ILE A 223 -5.98 -1.57 6.96
N GLU A 224 -5.24 -2.63 6.64
CA GLU A 224 -3.84 -2.51 6.21
C GLU A 224 -3.70 -1.68 4.93
N ILE A 225 -4.64 -1.82 3.98
CA ILE A 225 -4.72 -0.99 2.78
C ILE A 225 -5.00 0.46 3.17
N LEU A 226 -6.01 0.72 4.01
CA LEU A 226 -6.36 2.06 4.45
C LEU A 226 -5.19 2.76 5.16
N GLU A 227 -4.47 2.06 6.02
CA GLU A 227 -3.28 2.59 6.70
C GLU A 227 -2.22 3.10 5.71
N THR A 228 -2.11 2.51 4.53
CA THR A 228 -1.21 3.02 3.50
C THR A 228 -1.62 4.43 3.07
N PHE A 229 -2.91 4.66 2.82
CA PHE A 229 -3.43 5.96 2.38
C PHE A 229 -3.58 6.97 3.52
N THR A 230 -3.84 6.54 4.76
CA THR A 230 -4.16 7.42 5.89
C THR A 230 -3.01 7.64 6.87
N SER A 231 -1.91 6.88 6.74
CA SER A 231 -0.76 6.95 7.63
C SER A 231 0.60 6.83 6.92
N LYS A 232 0.81 5.79 6.11
CA LYS A 232 2.16 5.44 5.60
C LYS A 232 2.60 6.33 4.43
N PHE A 233 1.69 6.68 3.52
CA PHE A 233 1.98 7.51 2.36
C PHE A 233 1.67 8.99 2.65
N ILE A 234 2.65 9.69 3.22
CA ILE A 234 2.51 11.04 3.80
C ILE A 234 1.99 12.05 2.77
N GLU A 235 2.45 11.97 1.53
CA GLU A 235 2.19 12.95 0.47
C GLU A 235 0.72 13.02 0.06
N ILE A 236 0.01 11.89 0.13
CA ILE A 236 -1.41 11.80 -0.25
C ILE A 236 -2.34 11.77 0.96
N ARG A 237 -1.78 11.59 2.15
CA ARG A 237 -2.50 11.32 3.39
C ARG A 237 -3.63 12.30 3.65
N ASP A 238 -3.27 13.57 3.67
CA ASP A 238 -4.16 14.64 4.09
C ASP A 238 -5.37 14.74 3.15
N GLU A 239 -5.15 14.61 1.84
CA GLU A 239 -6.24 14.59 0.84
C GLU A 239 -7.08 13.32 0.95
N CYS A 240 -6.47 12.15 1.19
CA CYS A 240 -7.21 10.90 1.38
C CYS A 240 -8.09 10.95 2.64
N LEU A 241 -7.64 11.59 3.73
CA LEU A 241 -8.45 11.79 4.93
C LEU A 241 -9.65 12.70 4.67
N ASP A 242 -9.43 13.83 3.98
CA ASP A 242 -10.48 14.78 3.64
C ASP A 242 -11.58 14.09 2.79
N GLU A 243 -11.17 13.23 1.85
CA GLU A 243 -12.06 12.43 1.00
C GLU A 243 -12.76 11.26 1.72
N SER A 244 -12.26 10.85 2.87
CA SER A 244 -12.72 9.65 3.59
C SER A 244 -13.77 9.94 4.65
N LEU A 245 -13.94 11.19 5.09
CA LEU A 245 -14.74 11.48 6.29
C LEU A 245 -16.20 11.04 6.14
N SER A 246 -16.82 11.41 5.01
CA SER A 246 -18.24 11.07 4.77
C SER A 246 -18.45 9.56 4.68
N ILE A 247 -17.56 8.85 3.99
CA ILE A 247 -17.70 7.39 3.83
C ILE A 247 -17.34 6.63 5.11
N MET A 248 -16.40 7.14 5.91
CA MET A 248 -16.12 6.58 7.24
C MET A 248 -17.36 6.65 8.13
N ILE A 249 -18.06 7.79 8.17
CA ILE A 249 -19.30 7.93 8.97
C ILE A 249 -20.36 6.92 8.51
N GLN A 250 -20.58 6.78 7.20
CA GLN A 250 -21.50 5.79 6.64
C GLN A 250 -21.09 4.35 6.98
N THR A 251 -19.79 4.07 6.94
CA THR A 251 -19.25 2.74 7.27
C THR A 251 -19.45 2.42 8.75
N LEU A 252 -19.27 3.40 9.65
CA LEU A 252 -19.62 3.23 11.06
C LEU A 252 -21.12 2.96 11.26
N GLN A 253 -22.00 3.58 10.46
CA GLN A 253 -23.44 3.26 10.52
C GLN A 253 -23.74 1.82 10.13
N LEU A 254 -23.03 1.27 9.16
CA LEU A 254 -23.15 -0.13 8.75
C LEU A 254 -22.56 -1.06 9.80
N LEU A 255 -21.32 -0.80 10.25
CA LEU A 255 -20.60 -1.64 11.22
C LEU A 255 -21.32 -1.82 12.56
N TYR A 256 -22.08 -0.82 12.99
CA TYR A 256 -22.82 -0.87 14.26
C TYR A 256 -24.29 -1.29 14.10
N GLN A 257 -24.64 -1.92 12.98
CA GLN A 257 -25.89 -2.69 12.90
C GLN A 257 -25.80 -3.98 13.74
N PRO A 258 -26.93 -4.51 14.25
CA PRO A 258 -26.93 -5.67 15.14
C PRO A 258 -26.43 -6.98 14.53
N ASP A 259 -26.43 -7.09 13.20
CA ASP A 259 -26.07 -8.27 12.41
C ASP A 259 -24.58 -8.33 12.04
N ILE A 260 -23.83 -7.24 12.25
CA ILE A 260 -22.39 -7.21 12.01
C ILE A 260 -21.63 -7.82 13.19
N GLU A 261 -20.66 -8.67 12.84
CA GLU A 261 -19.78 -9.38 13.78
C GLU A 261 -18.96 -8.41 14.65
N GLU A 262 -18.69 -8.80 15.89
CA GLU A 262 -17.98 -7.95 16.85
C GLU A 262 -16.51 -7.72 16.45
N ASP A 263 -15.87 -8.71 15.82
CA ASP A 263 -14.50 -8.63 15.32
C ASP A 263 -14.31 -7.42 14.37
N CYS A 264 -15.28 -7.13 13.50
CA CYS A 264 -15.24 -5.96 12.62
C CYS A 264 -15.24 -4.64 13.43
N LYS A 265 -16.00 -4.60 14.53
CA LYS A 265 -16.10 -3.43 15.42
C LYS A 265 -14.84 -3.24 16.24
N GLU A 266 -14.22 -4.32 16.70
CA GLU A 266 -12.92 -4.28 17.37
C GLU A 266 -11.81 -3.83 16.41
N ASN A 267 -11.83 -4.35 15.18
CA ASN A 267 -10.89 -4.00 14.12
C ASN A 267 -10.96 -2.52 13.77
N ILE A 268 -12.16 -1.96 13.55
CA ILE A 268 -12.29 -0.53 13.26
C ILE A 268 -11.90 0.35 14.45
N GLN A 269 -12.23 -0.05 15.68
CA GLN A 269 -11.85 0.71 16.88
C GLN A 269 -10.32 0.76 17.00
N ARG A 270 -9.65 -0.39 16.83
CA ARG A 270 -8.19 -0.49 16.85
C ARG A 270 -7.54 0.36 15.75
N TYR A 271 -8.09 0.34 14.54
CA TYR A 271 -7.61 1.20 13.45
C TYR A 271 -7.75 2.70 13.81
N LEU A 272 -8.92 3.14 14.27
CA LEU A 272 -9.15 4.55 14.65
C LEU A 272 -8.28 4.97 15.83
N GLN A 273 -8.08 4.07 16.80
CA GLN A 273 -7.17 4.28 17.92
C GLN A 273 -5.72 4.44 17.45
N ASN A 274 -5.25 3.57 16.55
CA ASN A 274 -3.91 3.67 15.96
C ASN A 274 -3.76 4.94 15.12
N LEU A 275 -4.80 5.35 14.39
CA LEU A 275 -4.76 6.57 13.58
C LEU A 275 -4.69 7.84 14.45
N TYR A 276 -5.29 7.82 15.64
CA TYR A 276 -5.30 8.96 16.58
C TYR A 276 -4.09 8.99 17.53
N PHE A 277 -3.77 7.86 18.16
CA PHE A 277 -2.76 7.73 19.22
C PHE A 277 -1.49 7.01 18.77
N GLY A 278 -1.50 6.37 17.60
CA GLY A 278 -0.41 5.56 17.13
C GLY A 278 0.83 6.38 16.88
N HIS A 279 1.77 6.34 17.83
CA HIS A 279 3.16 6.61 17.52
C HIS A 279 3.70 5.35 16.88
N PRO A 280 3.96 5.33 15.56
CA PRO A 280 4.58 4.16 14.99
C PRO A 280 5.96 4.05 15.65
N LYS A 281 6.13 3.06 16.54
CA LYS A 281 7.32 2.89 17.41
C LYS A 281 8.64 2.88 16.62
N ASN A 282 8.56 2.66 15.30
CA ASN A 282 9.66 2.60 14.34
C ASN A 282 9.47 3.57 13.14
N MET A 283 8.78 4.69 13.29
CA MET A 283 8.66 5.72 12.25
C MET A 283 8.79 7.10 12.88
N HIS A 284 9.70 7.92 12.37
CA HIS A 284 9.83 9.34 12.70
C HIS A 284 8.67 10.20 12.17
N ILE A 285 7.54 9.58 11.81
CA ILE A 285 6.36 10.28 11.31
C ILE A 285 5.52 10.64 12.52
N SER A 286 5.51 11.93 12.87
CA SER A 286 4.56 12.44 13.86
C SER A 286 3.14 12.34 13.30
N ILE A 287 2.22 11.92 14.16
CA ILE A 287 0.79 11.99 13.88
C ILE A 287 0.47 13.46 13.58
N ASN A 288 -0.16 13.71 12.43
CA ASN A 288 -0.61 15.05 12.09
C ASN A 288 -1.95 15.34 12.79
N GLN A 289 -2.17 16.60 13.18
CA GLN A 289 -3.44 17.11 13.66
C GLN A 289 -4.61 16.71 12.74
N LYS A 290 -4.42 16.66 11.42
CA LYS A 290 -5.46 16.19 10.49
C LYS A 290 -5.95 14.77 10.76
N GLN A 291 -5.06 13.83 11.14
CA GLN A 291 -5.45 12.47 11.51
C GLN A 291 -6.27 12.47 12.80
N LYS A 292 -5.82 13.23 13.81
CA LYS A 292 -6.57 13.41 15.07
C LYS A 292 -7.97 14.00 14.82
N ASP A 293 -8.06 15.01 13.97
CA ASP A 293 -9.33 15.66 13.62
C ASP A 293 -10.24 14.73 12.82
N PHE A 294 -9.70 13.97 11.88
CA PHE A 294 -10.45 12.98 11.12
C PHE A 294 -11.12 11.95 12.04
N VAL A 295 -10.38 11.34 12.98
CA VAL A 295 -10.94 10.33 13.89
C VAL A 295 -11.98 10.95 14.82
N TYR A 296 -11.66 12.09 15.44
CA TYR A 296 -12.59 12.80 16.33
C TYR A 296 -13.89 13.15 15.61
N ASN A 297 -13.79 13.74 14.42
CA ASN A 297 -14.97 14.15 13.63
C ASN A 297 -15.76 12.93 13.14
N SER A 298 -15.11 11.83 12.76
CA SER A 298 -15.80 10.60 12.35
C SER A 298 -16.67 10.05 13.47
N ILE A 299 -16.10 9.89 14.68
CA ILE A 299 -16.82 9.35 15.84
C ILE A 299 -17.89 10.32 16.33
N LYS A 300 -17.58 11.63 16.40
CA LYS A 300 -18.53 12.66 16.82
C LYS A 300 -19.77 12.70 15.92
N ASN A 301 -19.58 12.78 14.59
CA ASN A 301 -20.71 12.82 13.66
C ASN A 301 -21.52 11.52 13.71
N PHE A 302 -20.86 10.36 13.81
CA PHE A 302 -21.56 9.08 14.01
C PHE A 302 -22.41 9.09 15.28
N ALA A 303 -21.87 9.57 16.40
CA ALA A 303 -22.57 9.67 17.68
C ALA A 303 -23.78 10.61 17.62
N GLU A 304 -23.65 11.75 16.95
CA GLU A 304 -24.73 12.72 16.76
C GLU A 304 -25.86 12.14 15.88
N MET A 305 -25.51 11.44 14.81
CA MET A 305 -26.47 10.87 13.86
C MET A 305 -27.10 9.55 14.32
N ASN A 306 -26.41 8.76 15.16
CA ASN A 306 -26.80 7.38 15.51
C ASN A 306 -26.67 7.12 17.01
N GLN A 307 -27.26 7.98 17.83
CA GLN A 307 -27.11 7.99 19.30
C GLN A 307 -27.27 6.61 19.94
N LYS A 308 -28.31 5.84 19.55
CA LYS A 308 -28.57 4.51 20.11
C LYS A 308 -27.47 3.50 19.76
N ALA A 309 -27.02 3.48 18.50
CA ALA A 309 -25.94 2.59 18.07
C ALA A 309 -24.63 2.97 18.78
N TYR A 310 -24.33 4.26 18.85
CA TYR A 310 -23.16 4.78 19.55
C TYR A 310 -23.16 4.45 21.05
N GLN A 311 -24.30 4.59 21.74
CA GLN A 311 -24.45 4.26 23.17
C GLN A 311 -24.12 2.79 23.50
N ASN A 312 -24.23 1.90 22.52
CA ASN A 312 -23.91 0.49 22.66
C ASN A 312 -22.59 0.10 21.98
N SER A 313 -21.85 1.07 21.44
CA SER A 313 -20.61 0.83 20.69
C SER A 313 -19.37 0.83 21.58
N ASN A 314 -18.32 0.12 21.16
CA ASN A 314 -17.00 0.18 21.79
C ASN A 314 -16.32 1.56 21.61
N LEU A 315 -16.81 2.40 20.68
CA LEU A 315 -16.27 3.73 20.36
C LEU A 315 -16.42 4.75 21.49
N ILE A 316 -17.33 4.54 22.45
CA ILE A 316 -17.48 5.44 23.60
C ILE A 316 -16.18 5.52 24.39
N SER A 317 -15.53 4.38 24.61
CA SER A 317 -14.28 4.33 25.35
C SER A 317 -13.18 5.09 24.63
N LEU A 318 -13.06 4.89 23.31
CA LEU A 318 -12.12 5.61 22.46
C LEU A 318 -12.39 7.12 22.44
N MET A 319 -13.64 7.54 22.30
CA MET A 319 -14.02 8.95 22.31
C MET A 319 -13.68 9.62 23.65
N ASN A 320 -13.91 8.94 24.77
CA ASN A 320 -13.53 9.44 26.09
C ASN A 320 -12.01 9.67 26.19
N SER A 321 -11.20 8.73 25.69
CA SER A 321 -9.74 8.89 25.62
C SER A 321 -9.33 10.08 24.74
N ILE A 322 -9.96 10.24 23.58
CA ILE A 322 -9.71 11.38 22.66
C ILE A 322 -10.04 12.72 23.33
N VAL A 323 -11.19 12.82 24.00
CA VAL A 323 -11.60 14.04 24.71
C VAL A 323 -10.66 14.36 25.86
N GLN A 324 -10.16 13.34 26.58
CA GLN A 324 -9.17 13.53 27.64
C GLN A 324 -7.84 14.07 27.09
N ASP A 325 -7.33 13.49 25.99
CA ASP A 325 -6.11 13.93 25.30
C ASP A 325 -6.22 15.40 24.86
N ARG A 326 -7.29 15.75 24.15
CA ARG A 326 -7.55 17.13 23.68
C ARG A 326 -7.67 18.13 24.82
N ARG A 327 -8.27 17.74 25.95
CA ARG A 327 -8.34 18.61 27.14
C ARG A 327 -6.95 18.83 27.75
N GLY A 328 -6.13 17.79 27.82
CA GLY A 328 -4.74 17.89 28.28
C GLY A 328 -3.93 18.92 27.47
N GLU A 329 -4.08 18.90 26.14
CA GLU A 329 -3.43 19.87 25.25
C GLU A 329 -3.85 21.33 25.53
N ILE A 330 -5.13 21.57 25.85
CA ILE A 330 -5.65 22.92 26.18
C ILE A 330 -4.97 23.48 27.45
N PHE A 331 -4.82 22.65 28.49
CA PHE A 331 -4.24 23.10 29.76
C PHE A 331 -2.71 23.22 29.70
N GLN A 332 -2.01 22.34 28.98
CA GLN A 332 -0.55 22.44 28.80
C GLN A 332 -0.13 23.70 28.01
N ASN A 333 -0.89 24.06 26.97
CA ASN A 333 -0.61 25.27 26.19
C ASN A 333 -0.83 26.56 27.00
N THR A 334 -1.74 26.53 27.99
CA THR A 334 -2.00 27.68 28.86
C THR A 334 -0.82 27.94 29.81
N GLU A 335 -0.21 26.91 30.38
CA GLU A 335 0.95 27.04 31.27
C GLU A 335 2.22 27.50 30.55
N ALA A 336 2.46 27.03 29.31
CA ALA A 336 3.58 27.48 28.49
C ALA A 336 3.48 28.96 28.09
N SER A 337 2.26 29.46 27.86
CA SER A 337 2.02 30.87 27.51
C SER A 337 2.24 31.84 28.68
N LEU A 338 1.94 31.43 29.92
CA LEU A 338 2.16 32.24 31.12
C LEU A 338 3.65 32.41 31.48
N ASN A 339 4.47 31.39 31.21
CA ASN A 339 5.91 31.43 31.49
C ASN A 339 6.72 32.30 30.49
N ASN A 340 6.22 32.54 29.28
CA ASN A 340 6.88 33.42 28.29
C ASN A 340 6.54 34.90 28.46
N SER A 341 5.51 35.26 29.24
CA SER A 341 5.13 36.64 29.52
C SER A 341 5.82 37.28 30.74
N GLY A 342 6.68 36.55 31.46
CA GLY A 342 7.37 37.03 32.67
C GLY A 342 8.68 37.79 32.46
N GLY A 343 9.15 37.96 31.22
CA GLY A 343 10.49 38.47 30.88
C GLY A 343 10.56 39.92 30.43
N ALA A 344 9.89 40.87 31.10
CA ALA A 344 10.04 42.30 30.80
C ALA A 344 9.89 43.20 32.04
N TYR A 345 10.70 42.97 33.07
CA TYR A 345 11.00 44.01 34.07
C TYR A 345 12.50 44.29 34.08
N HIS A 346 12.91 45.27 33.27
CA HIS A 346 14.22 45.89 33.34
C HIS A 346 14.31 46.70 34.65
N GLY A 347 15.07 46.17 35.61
CA GLY A 347 15.39 46.85 36.86
C GLY A 347 16.18 48.13 36.60
N GLY A 348 15.63 49.26 37.06
CA GLY A 348 16.31 50.55 37.09
C GLY A 348 17.54 50.50 38.00
N LYS A 349 18.68 50.95 37.47
CA LYS A 349 19.90 51.22 38.20
C LYS A 349 19.64 52.34 39.22
N VAL A 350 19.75 52.04 40.51
CA VAL A 350 19.86 53.04 41.58
C VAL A 350 21.32 53.41 41.73
N ILE A 351 21.65 54.68 41.46
CA ILE A 351 22.97 55.27 41.68
C ILE A 351 23.00 55.80 43.12
N ASN A 352 23.84 55.23 43.98
CA ASN A 352 24.14 55.75 45.31
C ASN A 352 25.50 56.46 45.28
N GLU A 353 25.50 57.78 45.46
CA GLU A 353 26.69 58.57 45.79
C GLU A 353 26.92 58.57 47.32
N PRO A 354 28.16 58.41 47.82
CA PRO A 354 28.46 58.57 49.23
C PRO A 354 28.85 60.02 49.56
N ILE A 355 28.14 60.60 50.53
CA ILE A 355 28.47 61.85 51.21
C ILE A 355 29.58 61.56 52.23
N ALA A 356 30.72 62.24 52.12
CA ALA A 356 31.72 62.34 53.18
C ALA A 356 31.83 63.81 53.63
N GLN A 357 31.57 64.06 54.92
CA GLN A 357 31.87 65.32 55.61
C GLN A 357 32.92 65.06 56.70
N LYS A 358 33.95 65.91 56.67
CA LYS A 358 34.94 66.32 57.70
C LYS A 358 35.75 65.28 58.45
#